data_AF-A0A936MIF1-F1
#
_entry.id   AF-A0A936MIF1-F1
#
_cell.length_a   1.000
_cell.length_b   1.000
_cell.length_c   1.000
_cell.angle_alpha   90.00
_cell.angle_beta   90.00
_cell.angle_gamma   90.00
#
_symmetry.space_group_name_H-M   'P 1'
#
loop_
_entity.id
_entity.type
_entity.pdbx_description
1 polymer ?
#
loop_
_entity_poly.entity_id
_entity_poly.type
_entity_poly.pdbx_seq_one_letter_code
_entity_poly.pdbx_strand_id
1 'polypeptide(L)'
;MKKHRLLYKPVSRLPKNKLWVNNCVPIADKPFSFWEFDIKYMYIAGEDRNALMLTVIDVKTRIVLGWILQDRIQKYDVIKLLAQIFTRWKLPETITVRTDNGSQFEAQLVRDYLKEMNVIHEFCHLATPEQNGHIESYHSIIRRTICRSYEFKI
;
A
#
# COMPACT_ATOMS: atom_id res chain seq x y z
N MET A 1 19.85 23.62 20.65
CA MET A 1 20.60 23.39 19.39
C MET A 1 20.98 24.70 18.66
N LYS A 2 20.04 25.50 18.13
CA LYS A 2 20.37 26.81 17.49
C LYS A 2 21.12 27.80 18.41
N LYS A 3 20.71 27.88 19.69
CA LYS A 3 21.31 28.77 20.71
C LYS A 3 22.81 28.48 20.97
N HIS A 4 23.29 27.27 20.66
CA HIS A 4 24.66 26.83 20.94
C HIS A 4 25.52 26.73 19.67
N ARG A 5 25.04 27.24 18.52
CA ARG A 5 25.76 27.21 17.22
C ARG A 5 26.28 25.83 16.78
N LEU A 6 25.63 24.75 17.23
CA LEU A 6 25.98 23.37 16.87
C LEU A 6 25.49 22.96 15.47
N LEU A 7 24.88 23.86 14.71
CA LEU A 7 24.39 23.61 13.36
C LEU A 7 25.29 24.33 12.36
N TYR A 8 25.91 23.56 11.46
CA TYR A 8 26.63 24.10 10.30
C TYR A 8 25.66 24.79 9.32
N LYS A 9 26.19 25.67 8.47
CA LYS A 9 25.41 26.31 7.39
C LYS A 9 24.72 25.21 6.56
N PRO A 10 23.44 25.38 6.20
CA PRO A 10 22.73 24.41 5.39
C PRO A 10 23.50 24.19 4.07
N VAL A 11 23.83 22.95 3.78
CA VAL A 11 24.49 22.58 2.53
C VAL A 11 23.53 22.89 1.39
N SER A 12 23.82 23.93 0.61
CA SER A 12 23.07 24.23 -0.62
C SER A 12 23.37 23.13 -1.64
N ARG A 13 22.45 22.19 -1.82
CA ARG A 13 22.56 21.20 -2.89
C ARG A 13 22.30 21.93 -4.21
N LEU A 14 23.20 21.80 -5.18
CA LEU A 14 22.96 22.24 -6.56
C LEU A 14 21.65 21.63 -7.07
N PRO A 15 20.81 22.37 -7.81
CA PRO A 15 19.60 21.82 -8.38
C PRO A 15 19.98 20.67 -9.32
N LYS A 16 19.67 19.44 -8.92
CA LYS A 16 19.76 18.30 -9.83
C LYS A 16 18.70 18.50 -10.91
N ASN A 17 19.04 18.31 -12.18
CA ASN A 17 18.08 18.12 -13.26
C ASN A 17 17.25 16.87 -12.95
N LYS A 18 16.19 17.03 -12.15
CA LYS A 18 15.24 15.97 -11.86
C LYS A 18 14.33 15.85 -13.07
N LEU A 19 14.50 14.78 -13.83
CA LEU A 19 13.49 14.31 -14.77
C LEU A 19 12.31 13.81 -13.95
N TRP A 20 11.23 14.58 -13.93
CA TRP A 20 9.98 14.15 -13.33
C TRP A 20 9.27 13.24 -14.33
N VAL A 21 8.87 12.05 -13.88
CA VAL A 21 8.04 11.17 -14.70
C VAL A 21 6.63 11.74 -14.69
N ASN A 22 6.21 12.26 -15.84
CA ASN A 22 4.82 12.68 -16.05
C ASN A 22 3.98 11.42 -16.35
N ASN A 23 2.76 11.34 -15.79
CA ASN A 23 1.81 10.20 -15.87
C ASN A 23 2.13 9.00 -14.96
N CYS A 24 2.34 9.25 -13.67
CA CYS A 24 2.53 8.17 -12.68
C CYS A 24 1.19 7.52 -12.23
N VAL A 25 0.05 8.17 -12.45
CA VAL A 25 -1.26 7.67 -11.99
C VAL A 25 -1.66 6.41 -12.78
N PRO A 26 -2.00 5.28 -12.13
CA PRO A 26 -2.46 4.09 -12.82
C PRO A 26 -3.77 4.37 -13.57
N ILE A 27 -3.80 4.04 -14.86
CA ILE A 27 -5.01 4.15 -15.68
C ILE A 27 -5.75 2.82 -15.58
N ALA A 28 -6.84 2.82 -14.82
CA ALA A 28 -7.75 1.67 -14.72
C ALA A 28 -8.96 1.90 -15.63
N ASP A 29 -8.97 1.22 -16.78
CA ASP A 29 -10.07 1.37 -17.76
C ASP A 29 -11.35 0.68 -17.29
N LYS A 30 -11.23 -0.47 -16.61
CA LYS A 30 -12.35 -1.31 -16.18
C LYS A 30 -12.38 -1.47 -14.66
N PRO A 31 -13.57 -1.65 -14.04
CA PRO A 31 -13.66 -2.11 -12.65
C PRO A 31 -12.88 -3.40 -12.44
N PHE A 32 -12.21 -3.51 -11.29
CA PHE A 32 -11.46 -4.69 -10.87
C PHE A 32 -10.24 -5.06 -11.73
N SER A 33 -9.87 -4.25 -12.73
CA SER A 33 -8.72 -4.56 -13.59
C SER A 33 -7.39 -4.12 -12.98
N PHE A 34 -7.41 -3.23 -11.99
CA PHE A 34 -6.19 -2.66 -11.41
C PHE A 34 -6.34 -2.44 -9.91
N TRP A 35 -5.48 -3.08 -9.12
CA TRP A 35 -5.52 -3.01 -7.66
C TRP A 35 -4.23 -2.41 -7.10
N GLU A 36 -4.37 -1.64 -6.02
CA GLU A 36 -3.26 -1.16 -5.21
C GLU A 36 -3.23 -1.92 -3.87
N PHE A 37 -2.03 -2.34 -3.47
CA PHE A 37 -1.75 -3.01 -2.20
C PHE A 37 -0.79 -2.16 -1.40
N ASP A 38 -1.09 -1.98 -0.11
CA ASP A 38 -0.20 -1.26 0.80
C ASP A 38 -0.34 -1.81 2.22
N ILE A 39 0.78 -1.77 2.95
CA ILE A 39 0.86 -2.13 4.36
C ILE A 39 1.10 -0.87 5.17
N LYS A 40 0.15 -0.54 6.06
CA LYS A 40 0.25 0.62 6.94
C LYS A 40 0.40 0.25 8.40
N TYR A 41 1.30 0.93 9.09
CA TYR A 41 1.31 0.94 10.55
C TYR A 41 0.09 1.70 11.07
N MET A 42 -0.67 1.04 11.93
CA MET A 42 -1.85 1.55 12.60
C MET A 42 -1.63 1.49 14.11
N TYR A 43 -1.67 2.63 14.78
CA TYR A 43 -1.54 2.70 16.23
C TYR A 43 -2.87 2.32 16.90
N ILE A 44 -2.81 1.39 17.85
CA ILE A 44 -3.94 0.89 18.62
C ILE A 44 -3.77 1.39 20.06
N ALA A 45 -4.51 2.44 20.42
CA ALA A 45 -4.37 3.12 21.71
C ALA A 45 -4.66 2.19 22.90
N GLY A 46 -5.66 1.30 22.80
CA GLY A 46 -6.03 0.42 23.91
C GLY A 46 -5.01 -0.67 24.25
N GLU A 47 -3.99 -0.86 23.39
CA GLU A 47 -2.90 -1.82 23.58
C GLU A 47 -1.51 -1.17 23.55
N ASP A 48 -1.45 0.15 23.43
CA ASP A 48 -0.22 0.96 23.33
C ASP A 48 0.82 0.39 22.35
N ARG A 49 0.36 -0.05 21.18
CA ARG A 49 1.24 -0.65 20.15
C ARG A 49 0.76 -0.39 18.74
N ASN A 50 1.64 -0.64 17.78
CA ASN A 50 1.30 -0.61 16.36
C ASN A 50 0.96 -2.01 15.85
N ALA A 51 -0.12 -2.10 15.07
CA ALA A 51 -0.39 -3.23 14.19
C ALA A 51 -0.12 -2.84 12.73
N LEU A 52 -0.02 -3.85 11.87
CA LEU A 52 0.10 -3.72 10.43
C LEU A 52 -1.27 -3.95 9.80
N MET A 53 -1.69 -3.02 8.96
CA MET A 53 -2.90 -3.13 8.14
C MET A 53 -2.50 -3.33 6.68
N LEU A 54 -2.70 -4.53 6.15
CA LEU A 54 -2.62 -4.77 4.70
C LEU A 54 -3.98 -4.49 4.10
N THR A 55 -4.03 -3.65 3.07
CA THR A 55 -5.26 -3.29 2.36
C THR A 55 -5.11 -3.55 0.88
N VAL A 56 -6.21 -3.97 0.24
CA VAL A 56 -6.34 -4.09 -1.21
C VAL A 56 -7.49 -3.21 -1.67
N ILE A 57 -7.21 -2.27 -2.58
CA ILE A 57 -8.22 -1.38 -3.14
C ILE A 57 -8.24 -1.48 -4.67
N ASP A 58 -9.44 -1.49 -5.25
CA ASP A 58 -9.60 -1.34 -6.70
C ASP A 58 -9.50 0.14 -7.09
N VAL A 59 -8.60 0.45 -8.03
CA VAL A 59 -8.28 1.82 -8.45
C VAL A 59 -9.48 2.50 -9.11
N LYS A 60 -10.25 1.78 -9.92
CA LYS A 60 -11.38 2.34 -10.69
C LYS A 60 -12.58 2.66 -9.81
N THR A 61 -13.01 1.69 -9.00
CA THR A 61 -14.23 1.78 -8.20
C THR A 61 -14.01 2.36 -6.81
N ARG A 62 -12.75 2.41 -6.33
CA ARG A 62 -12.39 2.78 -4.95
C ARG A 62 -12.90 1.82 -3.88
N ILE A 63 -13.39 0.64 -4.29
CA ILE A 63 -13.83 -0.39 -3.36
C ILE A 63 -12.63 -1.06 -2.71
N VAL A 64 -12.65 -1.18 -1.39
CA VAL A 64 -11.72 -2.03 -0.64
C VAL A 64 -12.13 -3.49 -0.85
N LEU A 65 -11.31 -4.24 -1.56
CA LEU A 65 -11.58 -5.64 -1.89
C LEU A 65 -11.37 -6.56 -0.70
N GLY A 66 -10.39 -6.23 0.13
CA GLY A 66 -10.04 -6.95 1.35
C GLY A 66 -9.02 -6.19 2.18
N TRP A 67 -8.97 -6.51 3.48
CA TRP A 67 -7.95 -6.01 4.39
C TRP A 67 -7.73 -7.00 5.53
N ILE A 68 -6.55 -6.95 6.14
CA ILE A 68 -6.23 -7.66 7.39
C ILE A 68 -5.50 -6.71 8.33
N LEU A 69 -5.70 -6.88 9.63
CA LEU A 69 -5.01 -6.14 10.69
C LEU A 69 -4.35 -7.16 11.64
N GLN A 70 -3.02 -7.14 11.71
CA GLN A 70 -2.23 -8.12 12.46
C GLN A 70 -0.94 -7.48 12.97
N ASP A 71 -0.33 -8.06 14.00
CA ASP A 71 0.96 -7.58 14.53
C ASP A 71 2.12 -7.77 13.57
N ARG A 72 2.01 -8.83 12.76
CA ARG A 72 2.98 -9.21 11.72
C ARG A 72 2.19 -9.72 10.53
N ILE A 73 2.59 -9.29 9.34
CA ILE A 73 2.04 -9.77 8.08
C ILE A 73 3.13 -10.53 7.36
N GLN A 74 2.88 -11.81 7.08
CA GLN A 74 3.77 -12.69 6.36
C GLN A 74 3.22 -12.98 4.95
N LYS A 75 4.05 -13.57 4.10
CA LYS A 75 3.68 -13.98 2.74
C LYS A 75 2.41 -14.85 2.67
N TYR A 76 2.20 -15.72 3.66
CA TYR A 76 1.01 -16.58 3.71
C TYR A 76 -0.26 -15.79 4.01
N ASP A 77 -0.18 -14.72 4.81
CA ASP A 77 -1.32 -13.84 5.08
C ASP A 77 -1.74 -13.09 3.81
N VAL A 78 -0.77 -12.65 3.00
CA VAL A 78 -1.03 -12.02 1.69
C VAL A 78 -1.77 -13.00 0.76
N ILE A 79 -1.30 -14.24 0.65
CA ILE A 79 -1.94 -15.27 -0.19
C ILE A 79 -3.35 -15.60 0.31
N LYS A 80 -3.52 -15.72 1.63
CA LYS A 80 -4.83 -15.99 2.23
C LYS A 80 -5.83 -14.86 1.94
N LEU A 81 -5.38 -13.60 2.06
CA LEU A 81 -6.20 -12.44 1.71
C LEU A 81 -6.57 -12.44 0.23
N LEU A 82 -5.62 -12.71 -0.65
CA LEU A 82 -5.88 -12.83 -2.09
C LEU A 82 -6.90 -13.93 -2.37
N ALA A 83 -6.73 -15.13 -1.82
CA ALA A 83 -7.67 -16.24 -1.98
C ALA A 83 -9.10 -15.87 -1.53
N GLN A 84 -9.23 -15.13 -0.42
CA GLN A 84 -10.52 -14.60 0.03
C GLN A 84 -11.12 -13.59 -0.96
N ILE A 85 -10.32 -12.75 -1.57
CA ILE A 85 -10.76 -11.80 -2.60
C ILE A 85 -11.23 -12.56 -3.85
N PHE A 86 -10.44 -13.51 -4.35
CA PHE A 86 -10.78 -14.31 -5.54
C PHE A 86 -12.04 -15.14 -5.38
N THR A 87 -12.32 -15.64 -4.18
CA THR A 87 -13.54 -16.40 -3.89
C THR A 87 -14.78 -15.50 -3.73
N ARG A 88 -14.59 -14.25 -3.26
CA ARG A 88 -15.68 -13.32 -2.98
C ARG A 88 -16.16 -12.55 -4.21
N TRP A 89 -15.26 -12.19 -5.11
CA TRP A 89 -15.55 -11.26 -6.20
C TRP A 89 -15.57 -11.97 -7.56
N LYS A 90 -16.45 -11.52 -8.46
CA LYS A 90 -16.41 -11.93 -9.86
C LYS A 90 -15.41 -11.04 -10.61
N LEU A 91 -14.25 -11.59 -10.92
CA LEU A 91 -13.09 -10.84 -11.41
C LEU A 91 -12.88 -11.02 -12.92
N PRO A 92 -12.23 -10.04 -13.60
CA PRO A 92 -11.85 -10.19 -15.00
C PRO A 92 -10.75 -11.24 -15.17
N GLU A 93 -10.55 -11.71 -16.40
CA GLU A 93 -9.54 -12.73 -16.74
C GLU A 93 -8.11 -12.29 -16.45
N THR A 94 -7.83 -10.98 -16.53
CA THR A 94 -6.52 -10.40 -16.27
C THR A 94 -6.67 -9.22 -15.33
N ILE A 95 -5.83 -9.22 -14.31
CA ILE A 95 -5.81 -8.23 -13.24
C ILE A 95 -4.38 -7.74 -13.11
N THR A 96 -4.18 -6.44 -12.98
CA THR A 96 -2.88 -5.87 -12.60
C THR A 96 -2.90 -5.52 -11.11
N VAL A 97 -1.89 -5.96 -10.39
CA VAL A 97 -1.68 -5.64 -8.98
C VAL A 97 -0.40 -4.82 -8.86
N ARG A 98 -0.52 -3.66 -8.22
CA ARG A 98 0.61 -2.82 -7.84
C ARG A 98 0.88 -2.94 -6.34
N THR A 99 2.13 -3.25 -5.98
CA THR A 99 2.60 -3.25 -4.59
C THR A 99 3.81 -2.32 -4.44
N ASP A 100 4.10 -1.93 -3.20
CA ASP A 100 5.42 -1.44 -2.88
C ASP A 100 6.49 -2.56 -2.96
N ASN A 101 7.77 -2.20 -2.84
CA ASN A 101 8.89 -3.16 -2.80
C ASN A 101 9.03 -3.80 -1.40
N GLY A 102 7.91 -4.01 -0.69
CA GLY A 102 7.92 -4.72 0.59
C GLY A 102 8.39 -6.15 0.40
N SER A 103 9.25 -6.64 1.30
CA SER A 103 9.78 -8.01 1.25
C SER A 103 8.69 -9.09 1.32
N GLN A 104 7.51 -8.74 1.85
CA GLN A 104 6.33 -9.59 1.86
C GLN A 104 5.81 -9.87 0.44
N PHE A 105 5.90 -8.91 -0.48
CA PHE A 105 5.46 -9.01 -1.87
C PHE A 105 6.57 -9.50 -2.81
N GLU A 106 7.83 -9.32 -2.43
CA GLU A 106 8.98 -9.88 -3.13
C GLU A 106 9.22 -11.38 -2.86
N ALA A 107 8.43 -12.02 -2.00
CA ALA A 107 8.54 -13.45 -1.74
C ALA A 107 8.17 -14.24 -3.01
N GLN A 108 9.02 -15.20 -3.40
CA GLN A 108 8.78 -16.07 -4.56
C GLN A 108 7.41 -16.73 -4.52
N LEU A 109 6.99 -17.17 -3.32
CA LEU A 109 5.68 -17.78 -3.09
C LEU A 109 4.51 -16.87 -3.49
N VAL A 110 4.59 -15.56 -3.23
CA VAL A 110 3.53 -14.62 -3.60
C VAL A 110 3.52 -14.41 -5.11
N ARG A 111 4.70 -14.29 -5.75
CA ARG A 111 4.82 -14.19 -7.20
C ARG A 111 4.26 -15.41 -7.92
N ASP A 112 4.57 -16.61 -7.43
CA ASP A 112 4.08 -17.86 -8.00
C ASP A 112 2.55 -17.92 -7.92
N TYR A 113 1.99 -17.60 -6.75
CA TYR A 113 0.54 -17.55 -6.57
C TYR A 113 -0.15 -16.52 -7.48
N LEU A 114 0.41 -15.31 -7.61
CA LEU A 114 -0.14 -14.30 -8.51
C LEU A 114 -0.12 -14.77 -9.97
N LYS A 115 0.97 -15.44 -10.39
CA LYS A 115 1.10 -16.01 -11.73
C LYS A 115 0.08 -17.13 -11.99
N GLU A 116 -0.13 -18.01 -11.02
CA GLU A 116 -1.16 -19.07 -11.10
C GLU A 116 -2.57 -18.50 -11.27
N MET A 117 -2.84 -17.36 -10.64
CA MET A 117 -4.13 -16.66 -10.72
C MET A 117 -4.25 -15.70 -11.93
N ASN A 118 -3.31 -15.77 -12.89
CA ASN A 118 -3.24 -14.89 -14.07
C ASN A 118 -3.22 -13.39 -13.73
N VAL A 119 -2.55 -13.04 -12.62
CA VAL A 119 -2.37 -11.66 -12.16
C VAL A 119 -1.01 -11.14 -12.61
N ILE A 120 -1.02 -9.96 -13.23
CA ILE A 120 0.18 -9.20 -13.57
C ILE A 120 0.62 -8.43 -12.32
N HIS A 121 1.81 -8.70 -11.83
CA HIS A 121 2.37 -7.99 -10.68
C HIS A 121 3.36 -6.92 -11.13
N GLU A 122 3.16 -5.69 -10.66
CA GLU A 122 4.08 -4.58 -10.85
C GLU A 122 4.46 -3.92 -9.53
N PHE A 123 5.69 -3.41 -9.47
CA PHE A 123 6.19 -2.67 -8.33
C PHE A 123 6.13 -1.17 -8.57
N CYS A 124 5.88 -0.39 -7.53
CA CYS A 124 5.99 1.06 -7.61
C CYS A 124 7.41 1.49 -7.98
N HIS A 125 7.51 2.47 -8.89
CA HIS A 125 8.79 3.07 -9.22
C HIS A 125 9.31 3.91 -8.07
N LEU A 126 10.64 3.90 -7.90
CA LEU A 126 11.31 4.71 -6.89
C LEU A 126 10.97 6.18 -7.08
N ALA A 127 10.64 6.84 -5.96
CA ALA A 127 10.32 8.27 -5.89
C ALA A 127 9.10 8.71 -6.71
N THR A 128 8.11 7.84 -6.91
CA THR A 128 6.84 8.16 -7.58
C THR A 128 5.63 7.98 -6.64
N PRO A 129 5.45 8.86 -5.63
CA PRO A 129 4.38 8.72 -4.63
C PRO A 129 2.97 8.77 -5.23
N GLU A 130 2.80 9.44 -6.38
CA GLU A 130 1.51 9.54 -7.07
C GLU A 130 0.94 8.19 -7.52
N GLN A 131 1.79 7.16 -7.65
CA GLN A 131 1.39 5.81 -8.10
C GLN A 131 0.46 5.08 -7.14
N ASN A 132 0.48 5.45 -5.84
CA ASN A 132 -0.29 4.81 -4.76
C ASN A 132 -1.26 5.79 -4.09
N GLY A 133 -1.59 6.90 -4.75
CA GLY A 133 -2.40 7.96 -4.13
C GLY A 133 -3.80 7.49 -3.69
N HIS A 134 -4.32 6.41 -4.27
CA HIS A 134 -5.67 5.89 -3.99
C HIS A 134 -5.69 5.24 -2.61
N ILE A 135 -4.79 4.28 -2.39
CA ILE A 135 -4.69 3.58 -1.11
C ILE A 135 -4.18 4.50 0.01
N GLU A 136 -3.26 5.42 -0.28
CA GLU A 136 -2.80 6.41 0.70
C GLU A 136 -3.93 7.33 1.18
N SER A 137 -4.80 7.76 0.25
CA SER A 137 -5.99 8.54 0.58
C SER A 137 -6.95 7.75 1.47
N TYR A 138 -7.16 6.48 1.16
CA TYR A 138 -7.97 5.59 1.99
C TYR A 138 -7.41 5.46 3.42
N HIS A 139 -6.10 5.20 3.58
CA HIS A 139 -5.49 5.12 4.91
C HIS A 139 -5.56 6.44 5.69
N SER A 140 -5.48 7.58 5.00
CA SER A 140 -5.68 8.90 5.62
C SER A 140 -7.08 9.04 6.21
N ILE A 141 -8.10 8.55 5.49
CA ILE A 141 -9.49 8.53 5.95
C ILE A 141 -9.63 7.61 7.16
N ILE A 142 -9.11 6.37 7.09
CA ILE A 142 -9.17 5.42 8.22
C ILE A 142 -8.50 6.00 9.46
N ARG A 143 -7.29 6.56 9.34
CA ARG A 143 -6.61 7.18 10.47
C ARG A 143 -7.43 8.30 11.11
N ARG A 144 -8.06 9.15 10.28
CA ARG A 144 -8.83 10.30 10.75
C ARG A 144 -10.14 9.90 11.41
N THR A 145 -10.84 8.93 10.84
CA THR A 145 -12.21 8.56 11.23
C THR A 145 -12.26 7.47 12.30
N ILE A 146 -11.25 6.59 12.33
CA ILE A 146 -11.21 5.42 13.21
C ILE A 146 -10.17 5.66 14.30
N CYS A 147 -8.89 5.71 13.96
CA CYS A 147 -7.80 5.66 14.94
C CYS A 147 -7.67 6.91 15.82
N ARG A 148 -8.17 8.06 15.36
CA ARG A 148 -8.20 9.30 16.16
C ARG A 148 -9.48 9.46 16.97
N SER A 149 -10.55 8.79 16.56
CA SER A 149 -11.89 9.00 17.12
C SER A 149 -12.29 7.92 18.10
N TYR A 150 -11.66 6.75 18.04
CA TYR A 150 -12.02 5.57 18.82
C TYR A 150 -10.78 4.86 19.35
N GLU A 151 -10.88 4.38 20.59
CA GLU A 151 -9.89 3.49 21.20
C GLU A 151 -10.34 2.04 21.03
N PHE A 152 -9.46 1.20 20.49
CA PHE A 152 -9.72 -0.23 20.26
C PHE A 152 -8.89 -1.07 21.21
N LYS A 153 -9.46 -2.19 21.66
CA LYS A 153 -8.78 -3.34 22.27
C LYS A 153 -9.10 -4.56 21.41
N ILE A 154 -8.09 -5.30 20.96
CA ILE A 154 -8.21 -6.53 20.16
C ILE A 154 -8.19 -7.75 21.08
#